data_AF-A0A1L9VEV5-F1
#
_entry.id   AF-A0A1L9VEV5-F1
#
_cell.length_a   1.000
_cell.length_b   1.000
_cell.length_c   1.000
_cell.angle_alpha   90.00
_cell.angle_beta   90.00
_cell.angle_gamma   90.00
#
_symmetry.space_group_name_H-M   'P 1'
#
loop_
_entity.id
_entity.type
_entity.pdbx_description
1 polymer ?
#
loop_
_entity_poly.entity_id
_entity_poly.type
_entity_poly.pdbx_seq_one_letter_code
_entity_poly.pdbx_strand_id
1 'polypeptide(L)'
;FYNSCLKRDTHHCVVTRFMEYYYWHAKGEPEDEYFDDLEAVHIIPSAYESWRADAMMTWEALYRCFPAACRVGMHMDNINHISNDISMIPGMHAQFGQFRMSLSPRRVYTSIFNRHGITICRAFPTLYHDLPADRLITFKTKINFFFPDPMLLDTHFRVAEILSASGMGEVISQ
;
A
#
# COMPACT_ATOMS: atom_id res chain seq x y z
N PHE A 1 -4.43 -10.09 11.43
CA PHE A 1 -3.78 -9.39 10.29
C PHE A 1 -3.54 -7.92 10.62
N TYR A 2 -4.60 -7.12 10.80
CA TYR A 2 -4.55 -5.69 11.17
C TYR A 2 -3.52 -5.32 12.26
N ASN A 3 -3.58 -5.93 13.44
CA ASN A 3 -2.65 -5.62 14.55
C ASN A 3 -1.16 -5.90 14.24
N SER A 4 -0.87 -6.86 13.36
CA SER A 4 0.52 -7.16 12.98
C SER A 4 1.04 -6.13 11.99
N CYS A 5 0.18 -5.65 11.09
CA CYS A 5 0.49 -4.57 10.14
C CYS A 5 0.82 -3.28 10.89
N LEU A 6 -0.04 -2.86 11.83
CA LEU A 6 0.19 -1.69 12.69
C LEU A 6 1.52 -1.78 13.44
N LYS A 7 1.82 -2.92 14.05
CA LYS A 7 3.09 -3.11 14.78
C LYS A 7 4.31 -3.00 13.86
N ARG A 8 4.26 -3.60 12.67
CA ARG A 8 5.34 -3.50 11.68
C ARG A 8 5.54 -2.06 11.23
N ASP A 9 4.46 -1.34 10.97
CA ASP A 9 4.48 0.05 10.51
C ASP A 9 4.56 1.05 11.67
N THR A 10 4.88 0.56 12.87
CA THR A 10 5.13 1.34 14.08
C THR A 10 3.96 2.24 14.50
N HIS A 11 2.72 1.82 14.22
CA HIS A 11 1.49 2.58 14.48
C HIS A 11 1.43 3.92 13.72
N HIS A 12 1.99 3.98 12.51
CA HIS A 12 1.90 5.15 11.66
C HIS A 12 1.41 4.79 10.26
N CYS A 13 0.72 5.73 9.62
CA CYS A 13 0.51 5.70 8.19
C CYS A 13 1.86 5.67 7.46
N VAL A 14 2.04 4.72 6.55
CA VAL A 14 3.30 4.58 5.81
C VAL A 14 3.55 5.75 4.85
N VAL A 15 2.50 6.49 4.50
CA VAL A 15 2.52 7.62 3.55
C VAL A 15 2.65 8.95 4.27
N THR A 16 1.67 9.31 5.10
CA THR A 16 1.58 10.66 5.73
C THR A 16 2.34 10.75 7.04
N ARG A 17 2.73 9.60 7.62
CA ARG A 17 3.29 9.50 8.99
C ARG A 17 2.34 9.89 10.11
N PHE A 18 1.04 10.01 9.84
CA PHE A 18 0.07 10.23 10.92
C PHE A 18 0.04 9.02 11.85
N MET A 19 0.01 9.28 13.15
CA MET A 19 -0.03 8.28 14.20
C MET A 19 -1.44 7.67 14.31
N GLU A 20 -1.52 6.40 14.63
CA GLU A 20 -2.79 5.72 14.89
C GLU A 20 -3.48 6.30 16.13
N TYR A 21 -4.77 6.63 16.03
CA TYR A 21 -5.54 7.30 17.09
C TYR A 21 -5.39 6.67 18.48
N TYR A 22 -5.60 5.35 18.62
CA TYR A 22 -5.51 4.71 19.92
C TYR A 22 -4.08 4.69 20.46
N TYR A 23 -3.08 4.58 19.60
CA TYR A 23 -1.67 4.68 19.97
C TYR A 23 -1.28 6.10 20.41
N TRP A 24 -1.74 7.13 19.70
CA TRP A 24 -1.55 8.54 20.05
C TRP A 24 -2.17 8.87 21.40
N HIS A 25 -3.42 8.45 21.63
CA HIS A 25 -4.10 8.60 22.91
C HIS A 25 -3.36 7.87 24.04
N ALA A 26 -2.91 6.62 23.80
CA ALA A 26 -2.12 5.87 24.79
C ALA A 26 -0.75 6.49 25.11
N LYS A 27 -0.24 7.38 24.24
CA LYS A 27 1.01 8.13 24.45
C LYS A 27 0.82 9.43 25.22
N GLY A 28 -0.40 9.77 25.59
CA GLY A 28 -0.71 11.02 26.31
C GLY A 28 -0.90 12.21 25.37
N GLU A 29 -1.45 11.97 24.18
CA GLU A 29 -1.95 13.03 23.29
C GLU A 29 -0.90 14.10 22.91
N PRO A 30 0.26 13.71 22.34
CA PRO A 30 1.30 14.67 21.95
C PRO A 30 0.76 15.72 20.96
N GLU A 31 0.94 17.00 21.28
CA GLU A 31 0.42 18.14 20.49
C GLU A 31 1.09 18.30 19.12
N ASP A 32 2.36 17.90 18.99
CA ASP A 32 3.16 18.09 17.78
C ASP A 32 3.04 16.95 16.75
N GLU A 33 2.19 15.94 17.03
CA GLU A 33 2.03 14.76 16.19
C GLU A 33 0.60 14.69 15.65
N TYR A 34 0.47 14.65 14.32
CA TYR A 34 -0.83 14.41 13.67
C TYR A 34 -1.25 12.95 13.86
N PHE A 35 -2.55 12.73 14.05
CA PHE A 35 -3.12 11.40 14.20
C PHE A 35 -4.35 11.22 13.32
N ASP A 36 -4.67 9.96 13.02
CA ASP A 36 -5.88 9.55 12.31
C ASP A 36 -6.18 8.07 12.61
N ASP A 37 -7.32 7.58 12.17
CA ASP A 37 -7.58 6.15 12.09
C ASP A 37 -6.65 5.51 11.04
N LEU A 38 -6.22 4.28 11.29
CA LEU A 38 -5.44 3.51 10.32
C LEU A 38 -6.23 2.29 9.83
N GLU A 39 -5.94 1.89 8.60
CA GLU A 39 -6.50 0.72 7.94
C GLU A 39 -5.36 -0.18 7.46
N ALA A 40 -5.57 -1.51 7.49
CA ALA A 40 -4.69 -2.45 6.81
C ALA A 40 -5.11 -2.52 5.34
N VAL A 41 -4.24 -2.04 4.47
CA VAL A 41 -4.46 -1.93 3.03
C VAL A 41 -3.73 -3.04 2.32
N HIS A 42 -4.45 -3.83 1.53
CA HIS A 42 -3.84 -4.81 0.64
C HIS A 42 -3.11 -4.12 -0.52
N ILE A 43 -1.87 -4.54 -0.80
CA ILE A 43 -1.05 -4.10 -1.92
C ILE A 43 -1.61 -4.66 -3.22
N ILE A 44 -1.86 -5.97 -3.26
CA ILE A 44 -2.69 -6.61 -4.28
C ILE A 44 -4.13 -6.61 -3.75
N PRO A 45 -5.07 -5.86 -4.37
CA PRO A 45 -6.38 -5.60 -3.79
C PRO A 45 -7.17 -6.86 -3.39
N SER A 46 -8.00 -6.78 -2.36
CA SER A 46 -8.89 -7.87 -1.95
C SER A 46 -10.05 -8.15 -2.92
N ALA A 47 -10.32 -7.28 -3.91
CA ALA A 47 -11.30 -7.56 -4.97
C ALA A 47 -11.02 -8.89 -5.71
N TYR A 48 -9.78 -9.37 -5.61
CA TYR A 48 -9.29 -10.67 -6.09
C TYR A 48 -9.72 -11.87 -5.22
N GLU A 49 -10.23 -11.67 -4.00
CA GLU A 49 -10.71 -12.74 -3.10
C GLU A 49 -12.09 -13.30 -3.50
N SER A 50 -12.84 -12.61 -4.35
CA SER A 50 -14.19 -13.04 -4.67
C SER A 50 -14.18 -14.30 -5.54
N TRP A 51 -15.11 -15.22 -5.31
CA TRP A 51 -15.29 -16.43 -6.15
C TRP A 51 -16.04 -16.12 -7.46
N ARG A 52 -16.02 -14.87 -7.89
CA ARG A 52 -16.68 -14.42 -9.12
C ARG A 52 -15.76 -14.71 -10.30
N ALA A 53 -16.34 -15.02 -11.46
CA ALA A 53 -15.59 -15.26 -12.69
C ALA A 53 -14.60 -14.12 -12.99
N ASP A 54 -14.98 -12.88 -12.67
CA ASP A 54 -14.15 -11.69 -12.83
C ASP A 54 -12.85 -11.75 -12.01
N ALA A 55 -12.88 -12.27 -10.80
CA ALA A 55 -11.69 -12.39 -9.97
C ALA A 55 -10.71 -13.46 -10.47
N MET A 56 -11.22 -14.59 -10.98
CA MET A 56 -10.38 -15.61 -11.62
C MET A 56 -9.68 -15.05 -12.87
N MET A 57 -10.40 -14.33 -13.73
CA MET A 57 -9.80 -13.68 -14.89
C MET A 57 -8.78 -12.60 -14.49
N THR A 58 -9.06 -11.86 -13.40
CA THR A 58 -8.14 -10.84 -12.90
C THR A 58 -6.86 -11.46 -12.36
N TRP A 59 -6.94 -12.57 -11.62
CA TRP A 59 -5.76 -13.36 -11.21
C TRP A 59 -4.99 -13.92 -12.39
N GLU A 60 -5.68 -14.49 -13.40
CA GLU A 60 -5.03 -15.00 -14.60
C GLU A 60 -4.27 -13.88 -15.33
N ALA A 61 -4.90 -12.71 -15.49
CA ALA A 61 -4.26 -11.54 -16.09
C ALA A 61 -3.06 -11.06 -15.26
N LEU A 62 -3.19 -11.02 -13.93
CA LEU A 62 -2.09 -10.68 -13.01
C LEU A 62 -0.93 -11.66 -13.18
N TYR A 63 -1.20 -12.96 -13.22
CA TYR A 63 -0.19 -14.00 -13.34
C TYR A 63 0.50 -13.99 -14.71
N ARG A 64 -0.25 -13.71 -15.77
CA ARG A 64 0.29 -13.62 -17.13
C ARG A 64 1.15 -12.39 -17.34
N CYS A 65 0.72 -11.23 -16.82
CA CYS A 65 1.38 -9.95 -17.03
C CYS A 65 2.47 -9.65 -15.98
N PHE A 66 2.30 -10.14 -14.76
CA PHE A 66 3.19 -9.89 -13.61
C PHE A 66 3.58 -11.21 -12.92
N PRO A 67 4.25 -12.14 -13.63
CA PRO A 67 4.57 -13.47 -13.09
C PRO A 67 5.47 -13.43 -11.83
N ALA A 68 6.10 -12.29 -11.56
CA ALA A 68 6.91 -12.11 -10.36
C ALA A 68 6.08 -12.07 -9.06
N ALA A 69 4.83 -11.59 -9.10
CA ALA A 69 3.90 -11.67 -7.97
C ALA A 69 3.56 -13.12 -7.61
N CYS A 70 3.44 -14.01 -8.62
CA CYS A 70 3.25 -15.45 -8.40
C CYS A 70 4.49 -16.08 -7.75
N ARG A 71 5.68 -15.66 -8.17
CA ARG A 71 6.95 -16.24 -7.69
C ARG A 71 7.20 -15.99 -6.21
N VAL A 72 6.65 -14.91 -5.65
CA VAL A 72 6.68 -14.66 -4.19
C VAL A 72 5.58 -15.42 -3.44
N GLY A 73 4.87 -16.31 -4.14
CA GLY A 73 3.88 -17.21 -3.56
C GLY A 73 2.53 -16.55 -3.31
N MET A 74 2.25 -15.36 -3.85
CA MET A 74 0.95 -14.70 -3.68
C MET A 74 -0.13 -15.39 -4.52
N HIS A 75 -1.22 -15.80 -3.87
CA HIS A 75 -2.39 -16.44 -4.47
C HIS A 75 -3.65 -16.19 -3.62
N MET A 76 -4.80 -16.61 -4.13
CA MET A 76 -6.11 -16.36 -3.50
C MET A 76 -6.17 -16.81 -2.03
N ASP A 77 -5.59 -17.95 -1.67
CA ASP A 77 -5.66 -18.50 -0.31
C ASP A 77 -4.77 -17.77 0.70
N ASN A 78 -3.82 -16.94 0.25
CA ASN A 78 -2.87 -16.25 1.13
C ASN A 78 -2.80 -14.72 0.91
N ILE A 79 -3.78 -14.15 0.23
CA ILE A 79 -3.84 -12.71 -0.05
C ILE A 79 -3.93 -11.83 1.22
N ASN A 80 -4.43 -12.40 2.32
CA ASN A 80 -4.42 -11.79 3.66
C ASN A 80 -3.07 -11.91 4.39
N HIS A 81 -2.01 -12.38 3.73
CA HIS A 81 -0.69 -12.46 4.34
C HIS A 81 -0.12 -11.06 4.59
N ILE A 82 0.55 -10.87 5.73
CA ILE A 82 1.07 -9.56 6.18
C ILE A 82 2.03 -8.89 5.17
N SER A 83 2.68 -9.67 4.31
CA SER A 83 3.54 -9.13 3.25
C SER A 83 2.75 -8.40 2.16
N ASN A 84 1.44 -8.62 2.07
CA ASN A 84 0.51 -7.92 1.20
C ASN A 84 -0.15 -6.73 1.90
N ASP A 85 0.06 -6.48 3.19
CA ASP A 85 -0.64 -5.41 3.90
C ASP A 85 0.27 -4.21 4.17
N ILE A 86 -0.27 -2.99 4.19
CA ILE A 86 0.36 -1.74 4.67
C ILE A 86 -0.62 -0.88 5.45
N SER A 87 -0.14 -0.14 6.46
CA SER A 87 -0.97 0.77 7.24
C SER A 87 -1.14 2.12 6.55
N MET A 88 -2.37 2.51 6.24
CA MET A 88 -2.70 3.82 5.66
C MET A 88 -3.88 4.48 6.38
N ILE A 89 -3.96 5.80 6.31
CA ILE A 89 -5.19 6.53 6.67
C ILE A 89 -6.26 6.28 5.60
N PRO A 90 -7.57 6.37 5.91
CA PRO A 90 -8.65 6.07 4.97
C PRO A 90 -8.56 6.84 3.65
N GLY A 91 -8.19 8.12 3.69
CA GLY A 91 -8.01 8.92 2.49
C GLY A 91 -6.94 8.38 1.54
N MET A 92 -5.80 7.92 2.09
CA MET A 92 -4.72 7.34 1.30
C MET A 92 -5.05 5.93 0.82
N HIS A 93 -5.73 5.14 1.66
CA HIS A 93 -6.22 3.81 1.26
C HIS A 93 -7.10 3.92 0.02
N ALA A 94 -8.07 4.83 0.01
CA ALA A 94 -8.95 5.03 -1.14
C ALA A 94 -8.18 5.35 -2.42
N GLN A 95 -7.19 6.27 -2.36
CA GLN A 95 -6.40 6.62 -3.54
C GLN A 95 -5.47 5.48 -3.99
N PHE A 96 -4.94 4.69 -3.05
CA PHE A 96 -4.07 3.57 -3.34
C PHE A 96 -4.83 2.40 -3.97
N GLY A 97 -6.02 2.07 -3.45
CA GLY A 97 -6.89 1.03 -4.00
C GLY A 97 -7.43 1.39 -5.39
N GLN A 98 -7.63 2.67 -5.68
CA GLN A 98 -8.02 3.18 -7.00
C GLN A 98 -6.85 3.37 -7.96
N PHE A 99 -5.63 2.98 -7.58
CA PHE A 99 -4.40 3.15 -8.37
C PHE A 99 -4.11 4.62 -8.76
N ARG A 100 -4.65 5.58 -8.01
CA ARG A 100 -4.35 7.02 -8.18
C ARG A 100 -3.05 7.43 -7.52
N MET A 101 -2.58 6.60 -6.60
CA MET A 101 -1.22 6.64 -6.06
C MET A 101 -0.62 5.23 -6.00
N SER A 102 0.70 5.16 -6.02
CA SER A 102 1.45 3.90 -5.91
C SER A 102 2.84 4.12 -5.32
N LEU A 103 3.46 3.03 -4.87
CA LEU A 103 4.76 3.05 -4.20
C LEU A 103 5.83 2.49 -5.13
N SER A 104 6.47 3.39 -5.88
CA SER A 104 7.55 3.04 -6.81
C SER A 104 8.75 2.42 -6.07
N PRO A 105 9.30 1.30 -6.57
CA PRO A 105 10.52 0.74 -6.01
C PRO A 105 11.66 1.74 -6.22
N ARG A 106 12.27 2.20 -5.12
CA ARG A 106 13.59 2.83 -5.19
C ARG A 106 14.62 1.78 -4.77
N ARG A 107 15.69 1.66 -5.56
CA ARG A 107 16.72 0.61 -5.46
C ARG A 107 17.62 0.78 -4.23
N VAL A 108 17.06 0.89 -3.04
CA VAL A 108 17.79 0.76 -1.78
C VAL A 108 17.01 -0.20 -0.89
N TYR A 109 17.30 -1.49 -1.09
CA TYR A 109 16.84 -2.57 -0.24
C TYR A 109 18.00 -2.98 0.64
N THR A 110 17.81 -2.91 1.95
CA THR A 110 18.77 -3.44 2.93
C THR A 110 18.02 -4.39 3.85
N SER A 111 18.76 -5.17 4.65
CA SER A 111 18.14 -6.02 5.67
C SER A 111 17.42 -5.23 6.77
N ILE A 112 17.61 -3.90 6.86
CA ILE A 112 17.15 -3.06 7.97
C ILE A 112 16.15 -1.96 7.55
N PHE A 113 16.13 -1.56 6.28
CA PHE A 113 15.15 -0.62 5.75
C PHE A 113 14.96 -0.78 4.23
N ASN A 114 13.75 -0.44 3.77
CA ASN A 114 13.39 -0.32 2.36
C ASN A 114 12.83 1.07 2.09
N ARG A 115 13.30 1.73 1.04
CA ARG A 115 12.83 3.08 0.65
C ARG A 115 12.07 3.02 -0.67
N HIS A 116 10.92 3.68 -0.73
CA HIS A 116 10.08 3.75 -1.92
C HIS A 116 9.71 5.19 -2.22
N GLY A 117 9.51 5.51 -3.49
CA GLY A 117 8.99 6.82 -3.92
C GLY A 117 7.48 6.78 -4.07
N ILE A 118 6.80 7.85 -3.66
CA ILE A 118 5.37 8.01 -3.90
C ILE A 118 5.18 8.54 -5.32
N THR A 119 4.41 7.80 -6.13
CA THR A 119 3.95 8.24 -7.45
C THR A 119 2.45 8.52 -7.37
N ILE A 120 2.00 9.60 -8.00
CA ILE A 120 0.59 9.99 -8.09
C ILE A 120 0.22 10.20 -9.57
N CYS A 121 -1.02 9.88 -9.95
CA CYS A 121 -1.54 10.19 -11.27
C CYS A 121 -2.27 11.55 -11.28
N ARG A 122 -2.72 12.01 -12.46
CA ARG A 122 -3.43 13.30 -12.60
C ARG A 122 -4.74 13.37 -11.82
N ALA A 123 -5.42 12.23 -11.65
CA ALA A 123 -6.67 12.13 -10.91
C ALA A 123 -6.49 12.12 -9.38
N PHE A 124 -5.25 12.21 -8.88
CA PHE A 124 -4.99 12.29 -7.45
C PHE A 124 -5.54 13.62 -6.87
N PRO A 125 -6.39 13.59 -5.82
CA PRO A 125 -7.03 14.80 -5.32
C PRO A 125 -6.02 15.83 -4.77
N THR A 126 -6.21 17.09 -5.15
CA THR A 126 -5.32 18.20 -4.75
C THR A 126 -5.45 18.58 -3.27
N LEU A 127 -6.52 18.15 -2.60
CA LEU A 127 -6.78 18.42 -1.18
C LEU A 127 -5.79 17.71 -0.25
N TYR A 128 -5.15 16.63 -0.70
CA TYR A 128 -4.19 15.89 0.11
C TYR A 128 -2.81 16.57 0.09
N HIS A 129 -2.61 17.50 1.01
CA HIS A 129 -1.36 18.22 1.21
C HIS A 129 -0.35 17.49 2.11
N ASP A 130 -0.79 16.44 2.82
CA ASP A 130 -0.02 15.75 3.87
C ASP A 130 1.02 14.74 3.33
N LEU A 131 1.38 14.88 2.06
CA LEU A 131 2.37 14.02 1.43
C LEU A 131 3.78 14.52 1.77
N PRO A 132 4.72 13.63 2.13
CA PRO A 132 6.09 14.01 2.42
C PRO A 132 6.67 14.88 1.30
N ALA A 133 7.34 15.97 1.66
CA ALA A 133 7.89 16.92 0.69
C ALA A 133 8.88 16.26 -0.28
N ASP A 134 9.65 15.28 0.20
CA ASP A 134 10.60 14.51 -0.60
C ASP A 134 9.95 13.36 -1.41
N ARG A 135 8.64 13.13 -1.20
CA ARG A 135 7.85 12.04 -1.78
C ARG A 135 8.43 10.66 -1.52
N LEU A 136 9.03 10.46 -0.34
CA LEU A 136 9.69 9.22 0.00
C LEU A 136 9.10 8.60 1.26
N ILE A 137 8.85 7.30 1.18
CA ILE A 137 8.50 6.48 2.33
C ILE A 137 9.66 5.58 2.67
N THR A 138 9.79 5.26 3.94
CA THR A 138 10.81 4.31 4.43
C THR A 138 10.13 3.34 5.36
N PHE A 139 10.12 2.07 4.97
CA PHE A 139 9.80 0.98 5.87
C PHE A 139 11.04 0.71 6.72
N LYS A 140 10.89 0.80 8.04
CA LYS A 140 11.92 0.44 9.00
C LYS A 140 11.36 -0.68 9.84
N THR A 141 12.09 -1.78 9.96
CA THR A 141 11.69 -2.86 10.87
C THR A 141 12.62 -2.89 12.07
N LYS A 142 12.06 -3.15 13.24
CA LYS A 142 12.83 -3.78 14.32
C LYS A 142 12.94 -5.28 13.97
N ILE A 143 14.06 -5.91 14.33
CA ILE A 143 14.33 -7.33 14.05
C ILE A 143 13.07 -8.17 14.37
N ASN A 144 12.62 -9.02 13.44
CA ASN A 144 11.48 -9.97 13.49
C ASN A 144 10.15 -9.60 12.80
N PHE A 145 10.01 -8.50 12.05
CA PHE A 145 8.86 -8.31 11.16
C PHE A 145 9.25 -8.39 9.68
N PHE A 146 8.47 -9.14 8.89
CA PHE A 146 8.62 -9.19 7.44
C PHE A 146 8.18 -7.84 6.85
N PHE A 147 9.02 -7.25 6.00
CA PHE A 147 8.62 -6.10 5.18
C PHE A 147 7.44 -6.48 4.27
N PRO A 148 6.64 -5.49 3.82
CA PRO A 148 5.80 -5.72 2.66
C PRO A 148 6.66 -6.23 1.50
N ASP A 149 6.16 -7.19 0.75
CA ASP A 149 6.96 -7.82 -0.29
C ASP A 149 7.24 -6.81 -1.42
N PRO A 150 8.52 -6.54 -1.74
CA PRO A 150 8.87 -5.57 -2.77
C PRO A 150 8.28 -5.89 -4.15
N MET A 151 8.06 -7.17 -4.47
CA MET A 151 7.48 -7.59 -5.75
C MET A 151 5.99 -7.28 -5.82
N LEU A 152 5.27 -7.32 -4.70
CA LEU A 152 3.86 -6.92 -4.66
C LEU A 152 3.74 -5.41 -4.85
N LEU A 153 4.62 -4.63 -4.21
CA LEU A 153 4.68 -3.18 -4.39
C LEU A 153 5.02 -2.80 -5.83
N ASP A 154 6.00 -3.47 -6.45
CA ASP A 154 6.32 -3.26 -7.87
C ASP A 154 5.13 -3.64 -8.76
N THR A 155 4.45 -4.76 -8.50
CA THR A 155 3.27 -5.17 -9.26
C THR A 155 2.16 -4.12 -9.20
N HIS A 156 1.80 -3.64 -7.99
CA HIS A 156 0.82 -2.57 -7.83
C HIS A 156 1.25 -1.29 -8.56
N PHE A 157 2.52 -0.89 -8.43
CA PHE A 157 3.08 0.26 -9.13
C PHE A 157 2.93 0.15 -10.65
N ARG A 158 3.26 -1.01 -11.25
CA ARG A 158 3.13 -1.24 -12.69
C ARG A 158 1.69 -1.22 -13.17
N VAL A 159 0.77 -1.79 -12.39
CA VAL A 159 -0.67 -1.70 -12.71
C VAL A 159 -1.12 -0.24 -12.70
N ALA A 160 -0.74 0.54 -11.69
CA ALA A 160 -1.04 1.97 -11.63
C ALA A 160 -0.45 2.75 -12.82
N GLU A 161 0.79 2.43 -13.23
CA GLU A 161 1.45 3.04 -14.38
C GLU A 161 0.66 2.78 -15.67
N ILE A 162 0.22 1.54 -15.90
CA ILE A 162 -0.59 1.15 -17.08
C ILE A 162 -1.97 1.83 -17.06
N LEU A 163 -2.66 1.84 -15.92
CA LEU A 163 -3.97 2.47 -15.78
C LEU A 163 -3.88 3.99 -15.99
N SER A 164 -2.80 4.62 -15.50
CA SER A 164 -2.56 6.05 -15.73
C SER A 164 -2.21 6.34 -17.18
N ALA A 165 -1.39 5.52 -17.83
CA ALA A 165 -0.99 5.73 -19.23
C ALA A 165 -2.15 5.48 -20.21
N SER A 166 -3.05 4.57 -19.88
CA SER A 166 -4.22 4.24 -20.72
C SER A 166 -5.41 5.19 -20.52
N GLY A 167 -5.38 6.08 -19.52
CA GLY A 167 -6.53 6.90 -19.12
C GLY A 167 -7.66 6.11 -18.44
N MET A 168 -7.54 4.79 -18.31
CA MET A 168 -8.55 3.95 -17.67
C MET A 168 -8.65 4.21 -16.16
N GLY A 169 -7.59 4.73 -15.53
CA GLY A 169 -7.62 5.18 -14.13
C GLY A 169 -8.56 6.36 -13.85
N GLU A 170 -9.01 7.06 -14.89
CA GLU A 170 -9.96 8.19 -14.81
C GLU A 170 -11.43 7.75 -14.93
N VAL A 171 -11.68 6.49 -15.35
CA VAL A 171 -13.02 5.99 -15.70
C VAL A 171 -13.66 5.12 -14.60
N ILE A 172 -12.93 4.73 -13.54
CA ILE A 172 -13.40 3.81 -12.47
C ILE A 172 -14.31 4.52 -11.44
N SER A 173 -15.17 5.43 -11.88
CA SER A 173 -16.24 6.02 -11.07
C SER A 173 -17.59 5.83 -11.75
N GLN A 174 -18.17 4.65 -11.58
CA GLN A 174 -19.61 4.42 -11.76
C GLN A 174 -20.11 3.47 -10.67
#